data_AF-A0A2N2V795-F1
#
_entry.id   AF-A0A2N2V795-F1
#
_cell.length_a   1.000
_cell.length_b   1.000
_cell.length_c   1.000
_cell.angle_alpha   90.00
_cell.angle_beta   90.00
_cell.angle_gamma   90.00
#
_symmetry.space_group_name_H-M   'P 1'
#
loop_
_entity.id
_entity.type
_entity.pdbx_description
1 polymer ?
#
loop_
_entity_poly.entity_id
_entity_poly.type
_entity_poly.pdbx_seq_one_letter_code
_entity_poly.pdbx_strand_id
1 'polypeptide(L)'
;MSGFEHYERELRELDHEIHHYAAVCRIDLANRHEIDACLHLHHASWAEDKARQSLQGLLVLRIKLEAEMIALGFSPPPLVPPASHA
;
A
#
# COMPACT_ATOMS: atom_id res chain seq x y z
N MET A 1 -24.39 13.19 3.93
CA MET A 1 -23.54 12.01 3.65
C MET A 1 -22.17 12.31 4.21
N SER A 2 -21.67 11.46 5.10
CA SER A 2 -20.51 11.79 5.95
C SER A 2 -19.22 11.38 5.23
N GLY A 3 -18.15 12.19 5.33
CA GLY A 3 -16.84 11.85 4.74
C GLY A 3 -16.22 10.56 5.31
N PHE A 4 -16.79 10.02 6.39
CA PHE A 4 -16.32 8.83 7.09
C PHE A 4 -16.46 7.55 6.23
N GLU A 5 -17.59 7.38 5.53
CA GLU A 5 -17.80 6.23 4.62
C GLU A 5 -16.89 6.28 3.38
N HIS A 6 -16.34 7.45 3.06
CA HIS A 6 -15.41 7.61 1.95
C HIS A 6 -14.02 7.13 2.34
N TYR A 7 -13.48 7.55 3.48
CA TYR A 7 -12.14 7.17 3.93
C TYR A 7 -11.95 5.65 4.06
N GLU A 8 -12.89 4.94 4.69
CA GLU A 8 -12.77 3.48 4.84
C GLU A 8 -12.83 2.74 3.51
N ARG A 9 -13.70 3.18 2.59
CA ARG A 9 -13.81 2.58 1.26
C ARG A 9 -12.58 2.87 0.42
N GLU A 10 -12.14 4.12 0.39
CA GLU A 10 -10.96 4.57 -0.36
C GLU A 10 -9.70 3.85 0.15
N LEU A 11 -9.54 3.72 1.45
CA LEU A 11 -8.41 2.97 2.03
C LEU A 11 -8.46 1.50 1.64
N ARG A 12 -9.65 0.87 1.65
CA ARG A 12 -9.81 -0.54 1.25
C ARG A 12 -9.51 -0.77 -0.24
N GLU A 13 -9.98 0.12 -1.11
CA GLU A 13 -9.68 0.08 -2.54
C GLU A 13 -8.18 0.27 -2.79
N LEU A 14 -7.56 1.20 -2.06
CA LEU A 14 -6.12 1.43 -2.13
C LEU A 14 -5.31 0.21 -1.64
N ASP A 15 -5.72 -0.42 -0.54
CA ASP A 15 -5.12 -1.64 -0.04
C ASP A 15 -5.22 -2.78 -1.06
N HIS A 16 -6.36 -2.93 -1.72
CA HIS A 16 -6.56 -3.93 -2.78
C HIS A 16 -5.55 -3.77 -3.91
N GLU A 17 -5.37 -2.54 -4.41
CA GLU A 17 -4.42 -2.24 -5.47
C GLU A 17 -2.96 -2.45 -5.01
N ILE A 18 -2.63 -2.08 -3.77
CA ILE A 18 -1.29 -2.32 -3.21
C ILE A 18 -0.98 -3.82 -3.15
N HIS A 19 -1.93 -4.63 -2.67
CA HIS A 19 -1.78 -6.09 -2.66
C HIS A 19 -1.65 -6.67 -4.08
N HIS A 20 -2.40 -6.16 -5.05
CA HIS A 20 -2.28 -6.55 -6.45
C HIS A 20 -0.86 -6.31 -6.99
N TYR A 21 -0.34 -5.08 -6.88
CA TYR A 21 0.98 -4.76 -7.41
C TYR A 21 2.13 -5.39 -6.61
N ALA A 22 1.96 -5.61 -5.30
CA ALA A 22 2.91 -6.39 -4.50
C ALA A 22 3.02 -7.84 -5.03
N ALA A 23 1.89 -8.48 -5.35
CA ALA A 23 1.88 -9.81 -5.96
C ALA A 23 2.54 -9.82 -7.35
N VAL A 24 2.30 -8.80 -8.19
CA VAL A 24 2.99 -8.64 -9.48
C VAL A 24 4.49 -8.48 -9.30
N CYS A 25 4.92 -7.72 -8.29
CA CYS A 25 6.33 -7.54 -7.95
C CYS A 25 6.95 -8.74 -7.20
N ARG A 26 6.12 -9.72 -6.80
CA ARG A 26 6.50 -10.91 -6.02
C ARG A 26 7.21 -10.56 -4.70
N ILE A 27 6.68 -9.57 -3.98
CA ILE A 27 7.17 -9.19 -2.66
C ILE A 27 6.16 -9.45 -1.56
N ASP A 28 6.64 -9.69 -0.35
CA ASP A 28 5.85 -9.67 0.87
C ASP A 28 5.82 -8.26 1.49
N LEU A 29 4.63 -7.67 1.61
CA LEU A 29 4.43 -6.36 2.24
C LEU A 29 4.72 -6.38 3.75
N ALA A 30 4.71 -7.54 4.39
CA ALA A 30 5.17 -7.68 5.77
C ALA A 30 6.68 -7.48 5.90
N ASN A 31 7.41 -7.59 4.79
CA ASN A 31 8.85 -7.63 4.77
C ASN A 31 9.45 -6.33 4.18
N ARG A 32 9.84 -5.42 5.07
CA ARG A 32 10.34 -4.09 4.69
C ARG A 32 11.49 -4.12 3.68
N HIS A 33 12.43 -5.07 3.82
CA HIS A 33 13.59 -5.11 2.95
C HIS A 33 13.23 -5.53 1.51
N GLU A 34 12.19 -6.35 1.33
CA GLU A 34 11.70 -6.71 0.00
C GLU A 34 11.06 -5.52 -0.70
N ILE A 35 10.30 -4.70 0.05
CA ILE A 35 9.72 -3.45 -0.46
C ILE A 35 10.85 -2.52 -0.90
N ASP A 36 11.82 -2.25 -0.03
CA ASP A 36 12.90 -1.33 -0.36
C ASP A 36 13.72 -1.84 -1.56
N ALA A 37 14.07 -3.13 -1.61
CA ALA A 37 14.80 -3.72 -2.74
C ALA A 37 14.01 -3.64 -4.06
N CYS A 38 12.70 -3.93 -4.01
CA CYS A 38 11.81 -3.84 -5.15
C CYS A 38 11.77 -2.41 -5.70
N LEU A 39 11.57 -1.41 -4.83
CA LEU A 39 11.43 -0.02 -5.26
C LEU A 39 12.71 0.60 -5.84
N HIS A 40 13.89 0.08 -5.47
CA HIS A 40 15.18 0.55 -6.00
C HIS A 40 15.64 -0.18 -7.26
N LEU A 41 14.96 -1.26 -7.66
CA LEU A 41 15.29 -2.00 -8.87
C LEU A 41 14.80 -1.24 -10.11
N HIS A 42 15.69 -0.44 -10.67
CA HIS A 42 15.59 0.03 -12.04
C HIS A 42 16.37 -0.95 -12.92
N HIS A 43 15.93 -1.22 -14.16
CA HIS A 43 16.55 -2.13 -15.15
C HIS A 43 15.93 -3.54 -15.31
N ALA A 44 14.63 -3.74 -15.04
CA ALA A 44 13.95 -4.94 -15.54
C ALA A 44 13.17 -4.64 -16.82
N SER A 45 12.14 -5.43 -17.14
CA SER A 45 11.27 -5.11 -18.27
C SER A 45 10.43 -3.85 -18.00
N TRP A 46 10.00 -3.17 -19.07
CA TRP A 46 9.14 -1.98 -18.96
C TRP A 46 7.87 -2.24 -18.15
N ALA A 47 7.25 -3.42 -18.31
CA ALA A 47 6.05 -3.78 -17.58
C ALA A 47 6.31 -3.93 -16.06
N GLU A 48 7.43 -4.52 -15.68
CA GLU A 48 7.84 -4.67 -14.29
C GLU A 48 8.23 -3.33 -13.67
N ASP A 49 8.95 -2.48 -14.40
CA ASP A 49 9.27 -1.11 -13.96
C ASP A 49 7.99 -0.29 -13.74
N LYS A 50 6.98 -0.46 -14.60
CA LYS A 50 5.67 0.18 -14.41
C LYS A 50 4.93 -0.34 -13.20
N ALA A 51 4.91 -1.65 -12.97
CA ALA A 51 4.31 -2.23 -11.77
C ALA A 51 4.95 -1.69 -10.48
N ARG A 52 6.29 -1.56 -10.45
CA ARG A 52 7.03 -0.97 -9.33
C ARG A 52 6.69 0.50 -9.11
N GLN A 53 6.62 1.29 -10.18
CA GLN A 53 6.22 2.70 -10.11
C GLN A 53 4.79 2.84 -9.56
N SER A 54 3.85 2.00 -10.03
CA SER A 54 2.48 1.97 -9.51
C SER A 54 2.47 1.63 -8.03
N LEU A 55 3.17 0.57 -7.62
CA LEU A 55 3.27 0.18 -6.21
C LEU A 55 3.82 1.30 -5.33
N GLN A 56 4.89 1.98 -5.77
CA GLN A 56 5.47 3.12 -5.05
C GLN A 56 4.44 4.25 -4.88
N GLY A 57 3.74 4.60 -5.96
CA GLY A 57 2.72 5.65 -5.94
C GLY A 57 1.58 5.33 -4.98
N LEU A 58 1.09 4.09 -5.00
CA LEU A 58 0.01 3.63 -4.13
C LEU A 58 0.43 3.61 -2.65
N LEU A 59 1.64 3.14 -2.33
CA LEU A 59 2.18 3.18 -0.96
C LEU A 59 2.29 4.62 -0.43
N VAL A 60 2.78 5.55 -1.26
CA VAL A 60 2.85 6.97 -0.88
C VAL A 60 1.45 7.56 -0.70
N LEU A 61 0.50 7.24 -1.58
CA LEU A 61 -0.89 7.71 -1.46
C LEU A 61 -1.52 7.19 -0.17
N ARG A 62 -1.26 5.93 0.20
CA ARG A 62 -1.79 5.33 1.43
C ARG A 62 -1.28 6.05 2.66
N ILE A 63 0.02 6.34 2.72
CA ILE A 63 0.62 7.11 3.82
C ILE A 63 -0.03 8.50 3.95
N LYS A 64 -0.31 9.18 2.83
CA LYS A 64 -0.99 10.48 2.85
C LYS A 64 -2.41 10.36 3.39
N LEU A 65 -3.16 9.36 2.93
CA LEU A 65 -4.53 9.10 3.39
C LEU A 65 -4.56 8.77 4.89
N GLU A 66 -3.63 7.92 5.36
CA GLU A 66 -3.48 7.62 6.78
C GLU A 66 -3.15 8.86 7.60
N ALA A 67 -2.27 9.74 7.12
CA ALA A 67 -1.93 10.98 7.79
C ALA A 67 -3.15 11.93 7.90
N GLU A 68 -3.95 12.04 6.85
CA GLU A 68 -5.22 12.80 6.87
C GLU A 68 -6.22 12.18 7.85
N MET A 69 -6.38 10.86 7.83
CA MET A 69 -7.24 10.13 8.75
C MET A 69 -6.82 10.38 10.21
N ILE A 70 -5.53 10.26 10.53
CA ILE A 70 -5.00 10.51 11.88
C ILE A 70 -5.21 11.97 12.30
N ALA A 71 -4.99 12.94 11.40
CA ALA A 71 -5.20 14.36 11.68
C ALA A 71 -6.66 14.69 12.03
N LEU A 72 -7.61 13.90 11.51
CA LEU A 72 -9.03 14.01 11.80
C LEU A 72 -9.48 13.15 13.00
N GLY A 73 -8.57 12.46 13.67
CA GLY A 73 -8.85 11.65 14.86
C GLY A 73 -9.23 10.19 14.59
N PHE A 74 -8.99 9.67 13.38
CA PHE A 74 -9.22 8.28 13.03
C PHE A 74 -8.04 7.36 13.35
N SER A 75 -8.32 6.06 13.42
CA SER A 75 -7.31 5.01 13.48
C SER A 75 -7.40 4.16 12.20
N PRO A 76 -6.56 4.43 11.19
CA PRO A 76 -6.57 3.64 9.96
C PRO A 76 -6.14 2.19 10.25
N PRO A 77 -6.81 1.18 9.65
CA PRO A 77 -6.37 -0.21 9.74
C PRO A 77 -4.98 -0.43 9.13
N PRO A 78 -4.22 -1.42 9.61
CA PRO A 78 -2.89 -1.72 9.06
C PRO A 78 -3.00 -2.36 7.66
N LEU A 79 -2.07 -2.02 6.75
CA LEU A 79 -1.99 -2.60 5.39
C LEU A 79 -1.81 -4.12 5.41
N VAL A 80 -1.01 -4.59 6.36
CA VAL A 80 -0.72 -5.99 6.60
C VAL A 80 -1.32 -6.34 7.96
N PRO A 81 -2.25 -7.31 8.02
CA PRO A 81 -2.79 -7.77 9.28
C PRO A 81 -1.67 -8.25 10.21
N PRO A 82 -1.76 -8.00 11.53
CA PRO A 82 -0.80 -8.57 12.47
C PRO A 82 -0.80 -10.10 12.35
N ALA A 83 0.39 -10.71 12.40
CA ALA A 83 0.51 -12.15 12.39
C ALA A 83 -0.37 -12.73 13.52
N SER A 84 -1.34 -13.55 13.14
CA SER A 84 -2.18 -14.24 14.11
C SER A 84 -1.29 -15.26 14.82
N HIS A 85 -0.81 -14.93 16.02
CA HIS A 85 -0.17 -15.89 16.91
C HIS A 85 -1.25 -16.90 17.34
N ALA A 86 -1.29 -18.04 16.66
CA ALA A 86 -2.06 -19.23 17.07
C ALA A 86 -1.21 -20.11 18.00
#